data_AF-A0A8T3U7Q5-F1
#
_entry.id   AF-A0A8T3U7Q5-F1
#
_cell.length_a   1.000
_cell.length_b   1.000
_cell.length_c   1.000
_cell.angle_alpha   90.00
_cell.angle_beta   90.00
_cell.angle_gamma   90.00
#
_symmetry.space_group_name_H-M   'P 1'
#
loop_
_entity.id
_entity.type
_entity.pdbx_description
1 polymer ?
#
loop_
_entity_poly.entity_id
_entity_poly.type
_entity_poly.pdbx_seq_one_letter_code
_entity_poly.pdbx_strand_id
1 'polypeptide(L)'
;MTILLIYNFKKYNIWKKLYIKGLDKNKERDFFKINLDKYTKKDEFSILGLKKESKCLKNVDNVNLKILLGFDEEKNPIYLEEKALFQNVLITGSIGTGKTSSGMYNITKQLISYNAYNEKKIGMLILDVKGNYYDFVKKEVIKNGRLKDLVCVDLSGNIFYNPLDKIELSSDIIANRLKEILLLFSKNNTESFWIDKAGMILAEVIKFIRLYNDNYVTFYEIHKIINDIEYYVEMKKKIKGKLIKNKYDEKEIFNINSSVDYIEKEFLKLDERTKGILIAEISRITGMFVLNYDINKVFCPRKEEINFKRI
;
A
#
# COMPACT_ATOMS: atom_id res chain seq x y z
N MET A 1 6.41 -8.48 -12.27
CA MET A 1 5.14 -8.04 -11.65
C MET A 1 5.07 -8.48 -10.19
N THR A 2 4.70 -7.54 -9.32
CA THR A 2 4.82 -7.62 -7.84
C THR A 2 3.46 -7.83 -7.18
N ILE A 3 3.41 -8.58 -6.08
CA ILE A 3 2.26 -8.66 -5.17
C ILE A 3 2.57 -7.74 -3.99
N LEU A 4 1.93 -6.57 -3.97
CA LEU A 4 2.07 -5.59 -2.89
C LEU A 4 0.96 -5.82 -1.87
N LEU A 5 1.32 -6.05 -0.63
CA LEU A 5 0.38 -6.16 0.47
C LEU A 5 0.64 -5.04 1.48
N ILE A 6 -0.39 -4.22 1.72
CA ILE A 6 -0.36 -3.17 2.73
C ILE A 6 -1.19 -3.65 3.91
N TYR A 7 -0.55 -3.74 5.08
CA TYR A 7 -1.16 -4.34 6.27
C TYR A 7 -0.83 -3.58 7.55
N ASN A 8 -1.77 -3.52 8.50
CA ASN A 8 -1.61 -2.84 9.79
C ASN A 8 -1.55 -3.82 10.97
N PHE A 9 -0.34 -4.03 11.52
CA PHE A 9 -0.07 -4.97 12.60
C PHE A 9 -0.64 -4.57 13.98
N LYS A 10 -0.85 -3.26 14.24
CA LYS A 10 -1.30 -2.76 15.57
C LYS A 10 -2.66 -3.31 15.95
N LYS A 11 -3.61 -3.37 15.00
CA LYS A 11 -4.94 -3.93 15.25
C LYS A 11 -4.84 -5.44 15.48
N TYR A 12 -4.08 -6.17 14.68
CA TYR A 12 -3.96 -7.63 14.84
C TYR A 12 -3.33 -8.05 16.17
N ASN A 13 -2.29 -7.38 16.68
CA ASN A 13 -1.73 -7.75 17.99
C ASN A 13 -2.72 -7.53 19.13
N ILE A 14 -3.53 -6.47 19.06
CA ILE A 14 -4.61 -6.19 20.02
C ILE A 14 -5.72 -7.24 19.90
N TRP A 15 -6.19 -7.53 18.69
CA TRP A 15 -7.20 -8.55 18.44
C TRP A 15 -6.70 -9.95 18.76
N LYS A 16 -5.44 -10.29 18.49
CA LYS A 16 -4.79 -11.55 18.84
C LYS A 16 -4.67 -11.69 20.36
N LYS A 17 -4.26 -10.64 21.08
CA LYS A 17 -4.26 -10.64 22.55
C LYS A 17 -5.67 -10.77 23.13
N LEU A 18 -6.67 -10.08 22.57
CA LEU A 18 -8.07 -10.18 23.02
C LEU A 18 -8.70 -11.54 22.67
N TYR A 19 -8.37 -12.10 21.51
CA TYR A 19 -8.81 -13.41 21.06
C TYR A 19 -8.18 -14.53 21.89
N ILE A 20 -6.88 -14.44 22.19
CA ILE A 20 -6.18 -15.36 23.10
C ILE A 20 -6.75 -15.23 24.53
N LYS A 21 -6.96 -14.00 25.05
CA LYS A 21 -7.63 -13.78 26.35
C LYS A 21 -9.09 -14.27 26.38
N GLY A 22 -9.77 -14.28 25.23
CA GLY A 22 -11.13 -14.83 25.09
C GLY A 22 -11.14 -16.36 25.03
N LEU A 23 -10.06 -16.98 24.53
CA LEU A 23 -9.84 -18.42 24.54
C LEU A 23 -9.42 -18.95 25.92
N ASP A 24 -8.67 -18.17 26.70
CA ASP A 24 -8.25 -18.54 28.07
C ASP A 24 -9.41 -18.71 29.07
N LYS A 25 -10.62 -18.25 28.74
CA LYS A 25 -11.81 -18.46 29.58
C LYS A 25 -12.58 -19.74 29.24
N ASN A 26 -12.26 -20.43 28.15
CA ASN A 26 -12.97 -21.63 27.73
C ASN A 26 -12.00 -22.68 27.17
N LYS A 27 -11.66 -23.64 28.04
CA LYS A 27 -11.07 -24.97 27.79
C LYS A 27 -9.54 -25.07 27.84
N GLU A 28 -9.08 -25.36 29.07
CA GLU A 28 -8.26 -26.55 29.32
C GLU A 28 -8.86 -27.77 28.59
N ARG A 29 -8.33 -28.14 27.42
CA ARG A 29 -8.29 -29.53 26.93
C ARG A 29 -7.08 -29.68 26.01
N ASP A 30 -6.03 -30.26 26.58
CA ASP A 30 -4.80 -30.83 26.02
C ASP A 30 -4.70 -30.93 24.49
N PHE A 31 -3.77 -30.16 23.90
CA PHE A 31 -3.42 -30.24 22.47
C PHE A 31 -1.99 -30.79 22.22
N PHE A 32 -1.27 -31.25 23.25
CA PHE A 32 0.06 -31.84 23.07
C PHE A 32 0.19 -33.17 23.82
N LYS A 33 -0.15 -34.27 23.14
CA LYS A 33 0.45 -35.59 23.40
C LYS A 33 0.95 -36.15 22.07
N ILE A 34 2.23 -35.92 21.81
CA ILE A 34 3.02 -36.68 20.85
C ILE A 34 3.39 -37.99 21.56
N ASN A 35 2.87 -39.12 21.08
CA ASN A 35 3.40 -40.44 21.45
C ASN A 35 4.49 -40.80 20.41
N LEU A 36 5.75 -40.65 20.81
CA LEU A 36 6.83 -41.47 20.26
C LEU A 36 6.80 -42.81 21.01
N ASP A 37 6.49 -43.89 20.31
CA ASP A 37 7.28 -45.13 20.32
C ASP A 37 6.54 -46.31 19.65
N LYS A 38 7.33 -47.14 18.97
CA LYS A 38 7.06 -48.49 18.42
C LYS A 38 6.53 -48.58 16.98
N TYR A 39 7.43 -48.65 15.98
CA TYR A 39 7.94 -49.93 15.45
C TYR A 39 8.81 -49.71 14.20
N THR A 40 10.04 -50.24 14.27
CA THR A 40 10.99 -50.47 13.19
C THR A 40 10.82 -51.89 12.62
N LYS A 41 10.87 -52.03 11.28
CA LYS A 41 11.40 -53.17 10.47
C LYS A 41 11.22 -52.79 8.98
N LYS A 42 12.28 -52.34 8.30
CA LYS A 42 13.28 -53.08 7.50
C LYS A 42 12.72 -53.81 6.26
N ASP A 43 13.19 -53.32 5.13
CA ASP A 43 13.54 -53.98 3.85
C ASP A 43 12.43 -54.67 3.03
N GLU A 44 12.16 -54.11 1.84
CA GLU A 44 12.45 -54.81 0.58
C GLU A 44 12.36 -53.88 -0.65
N PHE A 45 13.48 -53.83 -1.38
CA PHE A 45 13.61 -53.33 -2.74
C PHE A 45 12.79 -54.20 -3.69
N SER A 46 11.95 -53.59 -4.54
CA SER A 46 11.62 -54.18 -5.83
C SER A 46 11.48 -53.09 -6.90
N ILE A 47 12.54 -52.99 -7.70
CA ILE A 47 12.52 -52.36 -9.02
C ILE A 47 11.86 -53.36 -9.96
N LEU A 48 10.65 -53.08 -10.46
CA LEU A 48 10.14 -53.70 -11.69
C LEU A 48 9.00 -52.89 -12.31
N GLY A 49 9.40 -52.07 -13.29
CA GLY A 49 8.73 -51.92 -14.58
C GLY A 49 7.27 -51.47 -14.62
N LEU A 50 7.05 -50.16 -14.79
CA LEU A 50 5.97 -49.66 -15.66
C LEU A 50 6.48 -48.47 -16.49
N LYS A 51 6.20 -48.57 -17.79
CA LYS A 51 6.76 -47.80 -18.90
C LYS A 51 6.55 -46.28 -18.76
N LYS A 52 7.61 -45.52 -19.05
CA LYS A 52 7.55 -44.11 -19.46
C LYS A 52 6.80 -44.01 -20.79
N GLU A 53 5.54 -43.59 -20.73
CA GLU A 53 4.93 -42.81 -21.80
C GLU A 53 4.62 -41.41 -21.25
N SER A 54 5.65 -40.58 -21.14
CA SER A 54 5.47 -39.15 -21.03
C SER A 54 5.07 -38.63 -22.42
N LYS A 55 3.79 -38.75 -22.75
CA LYS A 55 3.18 -37.97 -23.83
C LYS A 55 3.16 -36.53 -23.32
N CYS A 56 4.24 -35.81 -23.59
CA CYS A 56 4.34 -34.38 -23.41
C CYS A 56 3.36 -33.74 -24.39
N LEU A 57 2.07 -33.68 -24.00
CA LEU A 57 1.10 -32.81 -24.63
C LEU A 57 1.58 -31.38 -24.37
N LYS A 58 2.33 -30.85 -25.33
CA LYS A 58 2.42 -29.41 -25.56
C LYS A 58 1.05 -28.94 -26.04
N ASN A 59 0.08 -28.92 -25.13
CA ASN A 59 -1.06 -28.04 -25.29
C ASN A 59 -0.53 -26.65 -24.96
N VAL A 60 -0.09 -25.92 -25.99
CA VAL A 60 -0.15 -24.47 -25.97
C VAL A 60 -1.61 -24.11 -26.16
N ASP A 61 -2.44 -24.49 -25.19
CA ASP A 61 -3.75 -23.89 -25.07
C ASP A 61 -3.48 -22.42 -24.76
N ASN A 62 -4.01 -21.51 -25.57
CA ASN A 62 -4.22 -20.14 -25.14
C ASN A 62 -5.18 -20.22 -23.94
N VAL A 63 -4.64 -20.49 -22.75
CA VAL A 63 -5.42 -20.57 -21.52
C VAL A 63 -5.83 -19.15 -21.20
N ASN A 64 -6.96 -18.73 -21.76
CA ASN A 64 -7.63 -17.52 -21.33
C ASN A 64 -7.90 -17.65 -19.83
N LEU A 65 -7.62 -16.58 -19.09
CA LEU A 65 -7.77 -16.58 -17.65
C LEU A 65 -9.24 -16.83 -17.28
N LYS A 66 -9.50 -17.89 -16.52
CA LYS A 66 -10.82 -18.20 -15.96
C LYS A 66 -10.69 -18.47 -14.48
N ILE A 67 -11.55 -17.84 -13.69
CA ILE A 67 -11.58 -18.02 -12.23
C ILE A 67 -12.82 -18.83 -11.86
N LEU A 68 -12.64 -20.04 -11.35
CA LEU A 68 -13.72 -20.86 -10.82
C LEU A 68 -14.28 -20.20 -9.56
N LEU A 69 -15.54 -19.76 -9.59
CA LEU A 69 -16.21 -19.18 -8.42
C LEU A 69 -16.80 -20.25 -7.50
N GLY A 70 -17.34 -21.31 -8.09
CA GLY A 70 -18.03 -22.37 -7.37
C GLY A 70 -18.82 -23.24 -8.34
N PHE A 71 -19.87 -23.86 -7.82
CA PHE A 71 -20.77 -24.71 -8.59
C PHE A 71 -22.22 -24.25 -8.40
N ASP A 72 -23.04 -24.39 -9.43
CA ASP A 72 -24.48 -24.18 -9.32
C ASP A 72 -25.18 -25.33 -8.57
N GLU A 73 -26.51 -25.28 -8.48
CA GLU A 73 -27.32 -26.32 -7.80
C GLU A 73 -27.20 -27.70 -8.47
N GLU A 74 -26.92 -27.73 -9.77
CA GLU A 74 -26.72 -28.94 -10.57
C GLU A 74 -25.27 -29.45 -10.53
N LYS A 75 -24.39 -28.77 -9.78
CA LYS A 75 -22.95 -29.03 -9.68
C LYS A 75 -22.16 -28.70 -10.95
N ASN A 76 -22.67 -27.84 -11.83
CA ASN A 76 -21.90 -27.31 -12.94
C ASN A 76 -20.97 -26.19 -12.46
N PRO A 77 -19.71 -26.16 -12.93
CA PRO A 77 -18.75 -25.15 -12.50
C PRO A 77 -19.08 -23.77 -13.08
N ILE A 78 -19.12 -22.76 -12.21
CA ILE A 78 -19.33 -21.36 -12.57
C ILE A 78 -17.98 -20.65 -12.65
N TYR A 79 -17.67 -20.07 -13.81
CA TYR A 79 -16.42 -19.34 -14.03
C TYR A 79 -16.65 -17.84 -14.24
N LEU A 80 -15.71 -17.06 -13.74
CA LEU A 80 -15.52 -15.67 -14.13
C LEU A 80 -14.47 -15.63 -15.25
N GLU A 81 -14.89 -15.22 -16.44
CA GLU A 81 -14.02 -15.04 -17.59
C GLU A 81 -13.09 -13.82 -17.42
N GLU A 82 -11.96 -13.82 -18.11
CA GLU A 82 -10.94 -12.75 -18.05
C GLU A 82 -11.54 -11.35 -18.22
N LYS A 83 -12.45 -11.18 -19.19
CA LYS A 83 -13.11 -9.90 -19.46
C LYS A 83 -13.90 -9.36 -18.26
N ALA A 84 -14.48 -10.25 -17.46
CA ALA A 84 -15.27 -9.85 -16.29
C ALA A 84 -14.38 -9.38 -15.13
N LEU A 85 -13.10 -9.78 -15.08
CA LEU A 85 -12.16 -9.28 -14.08
C LEU A 85 -11.87 -7.78 -14.21
N PHE A 86 -12.14 -7.19 -15.38
CA PHE A 86 -12.00 -5.74 -15.62
C PHE A 86 -13.24 -4.93 -15.19
N GLN A 87 -14.34 -5.57 -14.79
CA GLN A 87 -15.62 -4.89 -14.47
C GLN A 87 -15.83 -4.62 -12.97
N ASN A 88 -14.79 -4.80 -12.15
CA ASN A 88 -14.84 -4.83 -10.68
C ASN A 88 -15.76 -5.95 -10.14
N VAL A 89 -15.43 -6.50 -8.96
CA VAL A 89 -16.21 -7.56 -8.32
C VAL A 89 -16.57 -7.13 -6.90
N LEU A 90 -17.87 -7.13 -6.58
CA LEU A 90 -18.38 -6.86 -5.23
C LEU A 90 -18.83 -8.17 -4.56
N ILE A 91 -18.19 -8.54 -3.45
CA ILE A 91 -18.56 -9.71 -2.65
C ILE A 91 -19.26 -9.23 -1.37
N THR A 92 -20.55 -9.53 -1.24
CA THR A 92 -21.38 -9.15 -0.08
C THR A 92 -21.88 -10.37 0.70
N GLY A 93 -22.37 -10.17 1.92
CA GLY A 93 -22.91 -11.20 2.80
C GLY A 93 -22.68 -10.92 4.29
N SER A 94 -23.42 -11.61 5.15
CA SER A 94 -23.33 -11.46 6.62
C SER A 94 -22.00 -11.98 7.21
N ILE A 95 -21.75 -11.72 8.49
CA ILE A 95 -20.60 -12.30 9.19
C ILE A 95 -20.75 -13.83 9.19
N GLY A 96 -19.67 -14.56 8.88
CA GLY A 96 -19.68 -16.03 8.83
C GLY A 96 -20.12 -16.64 7.49
N THR A 97 -20.60 -15.86 6.51
CA THR A 97 -21.08 -16.40 5.22
C THR A 97 -19.97 -16.78 4.22
N GLY A 98 -18.72 -16.84 4.66
CA GLY A 98 -17.61 -17.26 3.79
C GLY A 98 -17.10 -16.22 2.77
N LYS A 99 -17.43 -14.92 2.91
CA LYS A 99 -16.91 -13.85 2.01
C LYS A 99 -15.41 -13.95 1.76
N THR A 100 -14.62 -14.09 2.83
CA THR A 100 -13.17 -14.18 2.75
C THR A 100 -12.70 -15.59 2.39
N SER A 101 -13.18 -16.61 3.11
CA SER A 101 -12.69 -17.98 2.98
C SER A 101 -13.08 -18.65 1.67
N SER A 102 -14.31 -18.45 1.22
CA SER A 102 -14.88 -19.09 0.03
C SER A 102 -14.81 -18.19 -1.19
N GLY A 103 -15.00 -16.88 -1.01
CA GLY A 103 -14.93 -15.90 -2.10
C GLY A 103 -13.50 -15.43 -2.39
N MET A 104 -12.98 -14.54 -1.54
CA MET A 104 -11.72 -13.82 -1.81
C MET A 104 -10.50 -14.74 -1.91
N TYR A 105 -10.34 -15.69 -0.98
CA TYR A 105 -9.23 -16.65 -0.99
C TYR A 105 -9.24 -17.51 -2.26
N ASN A 106 -10.42 -17.97 -2.69
CA ASN A 106 -10.54 -18.77 -3.90
C ASN A 106 -10.07 -18.00 -5.13
N ILE A 107 -10.55 -16.77 -5.31
CA ILE A 107 -10.12 -15.89 -6.41
C ILE A 107 -8.61 -15.62 -6.35
N THR A 108 -8.11 -15.23 -5.17
CA THR A 108 -6.71 -14.84 -5.00
C THR A 108 -5.75 -16.01 -5.24
N LYS A 109 -6.08 -17.21 -4.76
CA LYS A 109 -5.29 -18.42 -5.02
C LYS A 109 -5.13 -18.66 -6.52
N GLN A 110 -6.24 -18.59 -7.26
CA GLN A 110 -6.23 -18.82 -8.70
C GLN A 110 -5.42 -17.76 -9.44
N LEU A 111 -5.57 -16.48 -9.08
CA LEU A 111 -4.79 -15.37 -9.66
C LEU A 111 -3.28 -15.49 -9.37
N ILE A 112 -2.89 -15.90 -8.15
CA ILE A 112 -1.48 -16.10 -7.80
C ILE A 112 -0.87 -17.24 -8.63
N SER A 113 -1.63 -18.32 -8.82
CA SER A 113 -1.18 -19.52 -9.55
C SER A 113 -1.11 -19.32 -11.07
N TYR A 114 -1.93 -18.42 -11.62
CA TYR A 114 -1.99 -18.20 -13.05
C TYR A 114 -0.65 -17.70 -13.60
N ASN A 115 -0.09 -18.44 -14.57
CA ASN A 115 1.18 -18.15 -15.22
C ASN A 115 2.34 -17.88 -14.24
N ALA A 116 2.34 -18.49 -13.05
CA ALA A 116 3.26 -18.15 -11.95
C ALA A 116 4.76 -18.15 -12.32
N TYR A 117 5.16 -18.98 -13.29
CA TYR A 117 6.54 -19.11 -13.76
C TYR A 117 6.85 -18.33 -15.05
N ASN A 118 5.86 -17.64 -15.61
CA ASN A 118 5.97 -16.87 -16.84
C ASN A 118 5.87 -15.37 -16.57
N GLU A 119 6.27 -14.54 -17.54
CA GLU A 119 6.13 -13.08 -17.45
C GLU A 119 4.66 -12.63 -17.39
N LYS A 120 3.75 -13.46 -17.88
CA LYS A 120 2.28 -13.28 -17.83
C LYS A 120 1.65 -13.58 -16.45
N LYS A 121 2.44 -13.86 -15.40
CA LYS A 121 1.94 -13.98 -14.01
C LYS A 121 1.14 -12.74 -13.64
N ILE A 122 0.24 -12.78 -12.63
CA ILE A 122 -0.60 -11.64 -12.20
C ILE A 122 -0.06 -10.99 -10.92
N GLY A 123 -0.07 -9.66 -10.85
CA GLY A 123 0.27 -8.83 -9.69
C GLY A 123 -0.98 -8.31 -9.02
N MET A 124 -0.89 -8.05 -7.72
CA MET A 124 -2.04 -7.67 -6.91
C MET A 124 -1.61 -6.64 -5.87
N LEU A 125 -2.45 -5.64 -5.64
CA LEU A 125 -2.40 -4.80 -4.45
C LEU A 125 -3.48 -5.29 -3.48
N ILE A 126 -3.08 -5.73 -2.29
CA ILE A 126 -3.98 -6.25 -1.26
C ILE A 126 -3.91 -5.33 -0.05
N LEU A 127 -5.06 -4.77 0.33
CA LEU A 127 -5.21 -3.99 1.55
C LEU A 127 -5.80 -4.91 2.63
N ASP A 128 -4.97 -5.32 3.59
CA ASP A 128 -5.38 -6.19 4.69
C ASP A 128 -5.43 -5.39 6.00
N VAL A 129 -6.59 -5.34 6.66
CA VAL A 129 -6.74 -4.66 7.94
C VAL A 129 -6.52 -5.62 9.12
N LYS A 130 -6.72 -6.93 8.90
CA LYS A 130 -6.72 -7.95 9.97
C LYS A 130 -5.44 -8.78 9.99
N GLY A 131 -4.71 -8.90 8.89
CA GLY A 131 -3.43 -9.63 8.81
C GLY A 131 -3.55 -11.10 8.48
N ASN A 132 -4.74 -11.65 8.63
CA ASN A 132 -5.00 -13.04 8.27
C ASN A 132 -4.97 -13.28 6.75
N TYR A 133 -5.13 -12.22 5.94
CA TYR A 133 -5.03 -12.33 4.48
C TYR A 133 -3.56 -12.44 4.05
N TYR A 134 -2.65 -11.72 4.70
CA TYR A 134 -1.21 -11.88 4.48
C TYR A 134 -0.74 -13.32 4.67
N ASP A 135 -1.14 -13.97 5.77
CA ASP A 135 -0.75 -15.36 6.05
C ASP A 135 -1.22 -16.32 4.95
N PHE A 136 -2.42 -16.09 4.43
CA PHE A 136 -2.95 -16.85 3.29
C PHE A 136 -2.15 -16.60 2.02
N VAL A 137 -1.94 -15.33 1.65
CA VAL A 137 -1.17 -14.94 0.46
C VAL A 137 0.24 -15.49 0.52
N LYS A 138 0.91 -15.38 1.69
CA LYS A 138 2.25 -15.92 1.91
C LYS A 138 2.31 -17.42 1.64
N LYS A 139 1.33 -18.19 2.11
CA LYS A 139 1.24 -19.63 1.81
C LYS A 139 1.07 -19.89 0.32
N GLU A 140 0.19 -19.15 -0.36
CA GLU A 140 -0.05 -19.36 -1.79
C GLU A 140 1.12 -18.92 -2.67
N VAL A 141 1.82 -17.82 -2.37
CA VAL A 141 3.01 -17.44 -3.14
C VAL A 141 4.16 -18.42 -2.94
N ILE A 142 4.33 -19.00 -1.74
CA ILE A 142 5.35 -20.04 -1.50
C ILE A 142 5.03 -21.28 -2.34
N LYS A 143 3.77 -21.75 -2.34
CA LYS A 143 3.33 -22.89 -3.15
C LYS A 143 3.58 -22.70 -4.64
N ASN A 144 3.50 -21.46 -5.13
CA ASN A 144 3.66 -21.14 -6.55
C ASN A 144 5.07 -20.63 -6.91
N GLY A 145 6.06 -20.71 -6.00
CA GLY A 145 7.43 -20.25 -6.28
C GLY A 145 7.58 -18.73 -6.42
N ARG A 146 6.60 -17.94 -5.97
CA ARG A 146 6.50 -16.48 -6.13
C ARG A 146 6.88 -15.69 -4.88
N LEU A 147 7.60 -16.29 -3.93
CA LEU A 147 7.98 -15.61 -2.68
C LEU A 147 8.75 -14.30 -2.92
N LYS A 148 9.60 -14.26 -3.96
CA LYS A 148 10.36 -13.06 -4.35
C LYS A 148 9.46 -11.91 -4.85
N ASP A 149 8.24 -12.21 -5.28
CA ASP A 149 7.28 -11.21 -5.75
C ASP A 149 6.47 -10.58 -4.62
N LEU A 150 6.51 -11.15 -3.39
CA LEU A 150 5.72 -10.69 -2.27
C LEU A 150 6.44 -9.56 -1.52
N VAL A 151 5.81 -8.38 -1.50
CA VAL A 151 6.24 -7.25 -0.67
C VAL A 151 5.16 -6.94 0.34
N CYS A 152 5.53 -6.91 1.63
CA CYS A 152 4.65 -6.52 2.72
C CYS A 152 5.09 -5.18 3.27
N VAL A 153 4.22 -4.17 3.15
CA VAL A 153 4.38 -2.87 3.81
C VAL A 153 3.51 -2.89 5.06
N ASP A 154 4.16 -2.91 6.22
CA ASP A 154 3.48 -2.87 7.51
C ASP A 154 4.16 -1.88 8.46
N LEU A 155 3.40 -1.38 9.44
CA LEU A 155 3.85 -0.34 10.37
C LEU A 155 4.98 -0.78 11.32
N SER A 156 5.17 -2.09 11.50
CA SER A 156 6.22 -2.70 12.33
C SER A 156 7.37 -3.30 11.52
N GLY A 157 7.25 -3.26 10.19
CA GLY A 157 8.12 -3.97 9.27
C GLY A 157 9.38 -3.20 8.96
N ASN A 158 10.19 -3.80 8.09
CA ASN A 158 11.44 -3.22 7.62
C ASN A 158 11.30 -2.63 6.22
N ILE A 159 10.09 -2.52 5.69
CA ILE A 159 9.85 -1.93 4.38
C ILE A 159 9.43 -0.47 4.56
N PHE A 160 10.22 0.43 4.01
CA PHE A 160 10.06 1.88 4.08
C PHE A 160 9.72 2.42 2.69
N TYR A 161 8.66 3.21 2.61
CA TYR A 161 8.10 3.69 1.35
C TYR A 161 7.52 5.08 1.51
N ASN A 162 7.98 6.05 0.72
CA ASN A 162 7.36 7.36 0.67
C ASN A 162 6.39 7.48 -0.53
N PRO A 163 5.07 7.63 -0.31
CA PRO A 163 4.09 7.75 -1.39
C PRO A 163 4.25 9.00 -2.27
N LEU A 164 4.92 10.03 -1.75
CA LEU A 164 5.13 11.32 -2.41
C LEU A 164 6.46 11.41 -3.17
N ASP A 165 7.38 10.46 -2.95
CA ASP A 165 8.70 10.44 -3.61
C ASP A 165 8.59 10.00 -5.07
N LYS A 166 8.08 10.91 -5.90
CA LYS A 166 7.89 10.75 -7.35
C LYS A 166 8.49 11.96 -8.06
N ILE A 167 9.82 11.96 -8.17
CA ILE A 167 10.63 13.06 -8.71
C ILE A 167 10.20 13.39 -10.16
N GLU A 168 9.75 12.38 -10.91
CA GLU A 168 9.30 12.51 -12.29
C GLU A 168 7.99 13.31 -12.45
N LEU A 169 7.20 13.45 -11.38
CA LEU A 169 5.92 14.14 -11.43
C LEU A 169 6.09 15.59 -10.99
N SER A 170 5.39 16.53 -11.63
CA SER A 170 5.33 17.92 -11.18
C SER A 170 4.65 18.03 -9.82
N SER A 171 4.92 19.14 -9.12
CA SER A 171 4.26 19.49 -7.86
C SER A 171 2.74 19.51 -8.00
N ASP A 172 2.23 20.02 -9.13
CA ASP A 172 0.80 20.12 -9.43
C ASP A 172 0.13 18.76 -9.54
N ILE A 173 0.80 17.77 -10.18
CA ILE A 173 0.26 16.41 -10.30
C ILE A 173 0.19 15.74 -8.92
N ILE A 174 1.20 15.93 -8.08
CA ILE A 174 1.18 15.38 -6.71
C ILE A 174 0.09 16.06 -5.88
N ALA A 175 0.01 17.39 -5.93
CA ALA A 175 -1.01 18.15 -5.24
C ALA A 175 -2.42 17.78 -5.69
N ASN A 176 -2.65 17.58 -7.00
CA ASN A 176 -3.94 17.13 -7.49
C ASN A 176 -4.31 15.74 -6.97
N ARG A 177 -3.36 14.81 -6.86
CA ARG A 177 -3.62 13.51 -6.23
C ARG A 177 -3.98 13.64 -4.75
N LEU A 178 -3.34 14.54 -4.02
CA LEU A 178 -3.69 14.83 -2.63
C LEU A 178 -5.07 15.48 -2.51
N LYS A 179 -5.42 16.35 -3.45
CA LYS A 179 -6.75 16.96 -3.58
C LYS A 179 -7.83 15.91 -3.83
N GLU A 180 -7.61 14.96 -4.75
CA GLU A 180 -8.54 13.84 -4.98
C GLU A 180 -8.74 13.00 -3.70
N ILE A 181 -7.67 12.78 -2.93
CA ILE A 181 -7.77 12.11 -1.62
C ILE A 181 -8.62 12.93 -0.65
N LEU A 182 -8.47 14.26 -0.61
CA LEU A 182 -9.31 15.14 0.22
C LEU A 182 -10.78 15.07 -0.21
N LEU A 183 -11.06 15.09 -1.52
CA LEU A 183 -12.42 14.97 -2.06
C LEU A 183 -13.09 13.66 -1.64
N LEU A 184 -12.35 12.54 -1.63
CA LEU A 184 -12.87 11.25 -1.14
C LEU A 184 -13.29 11.28 0.34
N PHE A 185 -12.72 12.17 1.16
CA PHE A 185 -13.12 12.36 2.56
C PHE A 185 -14.24 13.40 2.74
N SER A 186 -14.49 14.24 1.73
CA SER A 186 -15.56 15.25 1.77
C SER A 186 -16.89 14.61 1.42
N LYS A 187 -17.89 14.75 2.30
CA LYS A 187 -19.24 14.18 2.06
C LYS A 187 -20.13 15.08 1.20
N ASN A 188 -19.82 16.37 1.10
CA ASN A 188 -20.68 17.39 0.48
C ASN A 188 -19.89 18.35 -0.44
N ASN A 189 -20.48 18.73 -1.58
CA ASN A 189 -19.88 19.59 -2.62
C ASN A 189 -19.57 21.05 -2.18
N THR A 190 -20.07 21.50 -1.02
CA THR A 190 -19.79 22.85 -0.48
C THR A 190 -18.35 23.04 -0.02
N GLU A 191 -17.57 21.96 0.15
CA GLU A 191 -16.14 21.99 0.50
C GLU A 191 -15.24 22.18 -0.73
N SER A 192 -15.78 22.16 -1.95
CA SER A 192 -14.98 22.16 -3.20
C SER A 192 -14.03 23.36 -3.27
N PHE A 193 -14.48 24.58 -2.94
CA PHE A 193 -13.63 25.78 -3.01
C PHE A 193 -12.42 25.69 -2.08
N TRP A 194 -12.63 25.23 -0.84
CA TRP A 194 -11.54 25.10 0.14
C TRP A 194 -10.56 24.00 -0.24
N ILE A 195 -11.07 22.91 -0.80
CA ILE A 195 -10.25 21.81 -1.31
C ILE A 195 -9.44 22.26 -2.56
N ASP A 196 -10.04 23.06 -3.43
CA ASP A 196 -9.34 23.68 -4.57
C ASP A 196 -8.18 24.56 -4.08
N LYS A 197 -8.45 25.45 -3.12
CA LYS A 197 -7.42 26.31 -2.52
C LYS A 197 -6.35 25.51 -1.76
N ALA A 198 -6.73 24.48 -1.02
CA ALA A 198 -5.78 23.56 -0.39
C ALA A 198 -4.89 22.87 -1.43
N GLY A 199 -5.45 22.46 -2.57
CA GLY A 199 -4.71 21.92 -3.71
C GLY A 199 -3.67 22.90 -4.27
N MET A 200 -4.03 24.17 -4.46
CA MET A 200 -3.09 25.21 -4.91
C MET A 200 -1.94 25.40 -3.91
N ILE A 201 -2.26 25.50 -2.62
CA ILE A 201 -1.26 25.62 -1.55
C ILE A 201 -0.34 24.40 -1.52
N LEU A 202 -0.89 23.20 -1.63
CA LEU A 202 -0.13 21.95 -1.68
C LEU A 202 0.86 21.96 -2.86
N ALA A 203 0.45 22.44 -4.05
CA ALA A 203 1.33 22.51 -5.20
C ALA A 203 2.55 23.42 -4.92
N GLU A 204 2.32 24.63 -4.39
CA GLU A 204 3.39 25.56 -4.10
C GLU A 204 4.27 25.10 -2.93
N VAL A 205 3.70 24.47 -1.91
CA VAL A 205 4.47 23.90 -0.79
C VAL A 205 5.32 22.72 -1.23
N ILE A 206 4.80 21.81 -2.07
CA ILE A 206 5.58 20.70 -2.63
C ILE A 206 6.72 21.24 -3.49
N LYS A 207 6.46 22.27 -4.32
CA LYS A 207 7.48 22.95 -5.12
C LYS A 207 8.57 23.55 -4.23
N PHE A 208 8.18 24.28 -3.18
CA PHE A 208 9.09 24.87 -2.20
C PHE A 208 9.95 23.81 -1.49
N ILE A 209 9.36 22.69 -1.06
CA ILE A 209 10.07 21.61 -0.37
C ILE A 209 11.17 21.02 -1.25
N ARG A 210 10.87 20.76 -2.52
CA ARG A 210 11.83 20.20 -3.47
C ARG A 210 13.08 21.07 -3.64
N LEU A 211 12.93 22.39 -3.56
CA LEU A 211 14.02 23.34 -3.74
C LEU A 211 15.04 23.29 -2.59
N TYR A 212 14.62 23.14 -1.34
CA TYR A 212 15.57 23.04 -0.22
C TYR A 212 16.00 21.60 0.07
N ASN A 213 15.16 20.60 -0.23
CA ASN A 213 15.32 19.22 0.20
C ASN A 213 15.70 18.26 -0.94
N ASP A 214 16.47 18.72 -1.93
CA ASP A 214 17.03 17.90 -3.00
C ASP A 214 15.98 17.01 -3.70
N ASN A 215 14.88 17.66 -4.11
CA ASN A 215 13.70 17.08 -4.74
C ASN A 215 12.91 16.05 -3.90
N TYR A 216 13.26 15.88 -2.62
CA TYR A 216 12.60 14.93 -1.73
C TYR A 216 11.47 15.58 -0.92
N VAL A 217 10.29 14.97 -0.93
CA VAL A 217 9.08 15.53 -0.28
C VAL A 217 8.42 14.45 0.56
N THR A 218 8.07 14.76 1.81
CA THR A 218 7.32 13.85 2.69
C THR A 218 6.07 14.55 3.22
N PHE A 219 5.10 13.78 3.71
CA PHE A 219 3.93 14.35 4.40
C PHE A 219 4.34 15.13 5.65
N TYR A 220 5.43 14.72 6.32
CA TYR A 220 5.99 15.44 7.46
C TYR A 220 6.47 16.85 7.07
N GLU A 221 7.24 16.98 5.98
CA GLU A 221 7.71 18.29 5.50
C GLU A 221 6.54 19.21 5.13
N ILE A 222 5.54 18.69 4.41
CA ILE A 222 4.33 19.46 4.06
C ILE A 222 3.64 19.95 5.33
N HIS A 223 3.43 19.07 6.31
CA HIS A 223 2.78 19.42 7.56
C HIS A 223 3.52 20.53 8.30
N LYS A 224 4.86 20.44 8.39
CA LYS A 224 5.67 21.43 9.09
C LYS A 224 5.66 22.78 8.38
N ILE A 225 5.82 22.83 7.06
CA ILE A 225 5.76 24.10 6.31
C ILE A 225 4.40 24.82 6.50
N ILE A 226 3.30 24.07 6.56
CA ILE A 226 1.95 24.63 6.69
C ILE A 226 1.65 25.13 8.12
N ASN A 227 2.10 24.40 9.14
CA ASN A 227 1.72 24.65 10.53
C ASN A 227 2.76 25.45 11.33
N ASP A 228 4.00 25.54 10.86
CA ASP A 228 5.13 26.09 11.61
C ASP A 228 5.85 27.16 10.77
N ILE A 229 5.50 28.43 11.03
CA ILE A 229 6.05 29.57 10.28
C ILE A 229 7.55 29.73 10.51
N GLU A 230 8.05 29.38 11.70
CA GLU A 230 9.47 29.46 12.02
C GLU A 230 10.24 28.41 11.18
N TYR A 231 9.69 27.20 11.06
CA TYR A 231 10.25 26.16 10.19
C TYR A 231 10.29 26.60 8.72
N TYR A 232 9.21 27.20 8.20
CA TYR A 232 9.20 27.77 6.85
C TYR A 232 10.31 28.82 6.64
N VAL A 233 10.46 29.76 7.59
CA VAL A 233 11.50 30.79 7.54
C VAL A 233 12.90 30.17 7.57
N GLU A 234 13.12 29.13 8.38
CA GLU A 234 14.39 28.40 8.42
C GLU A 234 14.69 27.72 7.08
N MET A 235 13.72 27.03 6.47
CA MET A 235 13.91 26.37 5.17
C MET A 235 14.13 27.38 4.05
N LYS A 236 13.46 28.55 4.10
CA LYS A 236 13.73 29.66 3.18
C LYS A 236 15.17 30.17 3.30
N LYS A 237 15.75 30.21 4.50
CA LYS A 237 17.19 30.55 4.67
C LYS A 237 18.09 29.51 4.01
N LYS A 238 17.76 28.21 4.04
CA LYS A 238 18.51 27.17 3.32
C LYS A 238 18.49 27.40 1.80
N ILE A 239 17.34 27.76 1.23
CA ILE A 239 17.23 28.14 -0.20
C ILE A 239 18.12 29.35 -0.49
N LYS A 240 18.03 30.43 0.31
CA LYS A 240 18.90 31.61 0.12
C LYS A 240 20.39 31.25 0.14
N GLY A 241 20.81 30.38 1.07
CA GLY A 241 22.19 29.91 1.14
C GLY A 241 22.64 29.12 -0.09
N LYS A 242 21.75 28.30 -0.69
CA LYS A 242 22.00 27.61 -1.96
C LYS A 242 22.01 28.57 -3.16
N LEU A 243 21.15 29.59 -3.14
CA LEU A 243 21.05 30.63 -4.18
C LEU A 243 22.33 31.46 -4.29
N ILE A 244 22.89 31.92 -3.16
CA ILE A 244 24.16 32.67 -3.12
C ILE A 244 25.33 31.83 -3.69
N LYS A 245 25.24 30.50 -3.57
CA LYS A 245 26.25 29.57 -4.10
C LYS A 245 26.01 29.18 -5.56
N ASN A 246 25.08 29.83 -6.26
CA ASN A 246 24.69 29.53 -7.64
C ASN A 246 24.37 28.04 -7.87
N LYS A 247 23.70 27.41 -6.90
CA LYS A 247 23.32 25.97 -6.96
C LYS A 247 21.98 25.71 -7.65
N TYR A 248 21.36 26.73 -8.22
CA TYR A 248 20.06 26.62 -8.87
C TYR A 248 20.13 27.02 -10.33
N ASP A 249 19.42 26.30 -11.19
CA ASP A 249 19.21 26.68 -12.58
C ASP A 249 18.13 27.76 -12.73
N GLU A 250 17.94 28.28 -13.95
CA GLU A 250 16.95 29.34 -14.23
C GLU A 250 15.52 28.92 -13.88
N LYS A 251 15.18 27.65 -14.11
CA LYS A 251 13.85 27.10 -13.82
C LYS A 251 13.63 27.00 -12.30
N GLU A 252 14.64 26.59 -11.56
CA GLU A 252 14.62 26.55 -10.09
C GLU A 252 14.54 27.95 -9.51
N ILE A 253 15.25 28.94 -10.06
CA ILE A 253 15.12 30.35 -9.65
C ILE A 253 13.70 30.87 -9.86
N PHE A 254 13.10 30.58 -11.03
CA PHE A 254 11.69 30.89 -11.28
C PHE A 254 10.75 30.21 -10.28
N ASN A 255 10.98 28.93 -9.98
CA ASN A 255 10.19 28.16 -9.02
C ASN A 255 10.34 28.70 -7.59
N ILE A 256 11.54 29.15 -7.20
CA ILE A 256 11.78 29.81 -5.91
C ILE A 256 10.93 31.07 -5.82
N ASN A 257 11.01 31.95 -6.83
CA ASN A 257 10.27 33.21 -6.83
C ASN A 257 8.76 32.97 -6.77
N SER A 258 8.22 32.11 -7.62
CA SER A 258 6.78 31.82 -7.66
C SER A 258 6.26 31.18 -6.37
N SER A 259 6.95 30.16 -5.84
CA SER A 259 6.49 29.49 -4.61
C SER A 259 6.60 30.37 -3.37
N VAL A 260 7.70 31.13 -3.22
CA VAL A 260 7.85 32.05 -2.09
C VAL A 260 6.83 33.18 -2.18
N ASP A 261 6.59 33.73 -3.37
CA ASP A 261 5.61 34.81 -3.57
C ASP A 261 4.21 34.34 -3.18
N TYR A 262 3.80 33.16 -3.66
CA TYR A 262 2.50 32.59 -3.32
C TYR A 262 2.35 32.32 -1.82
N ILE A 263 3.35 31.66 -1.20
CA ILE A 263 3.30 31.35 0.23
C ILE A 263 3.24 32.64 1.06
N GLU A 264 4.04 33.65 0.76
CA GLU A 264 4.14 34.86 1.60
C GLU A 264 3.07 35.91 1.31
N LYS A 265 2.64 36.06 0.06
CA LYS A 265 1.67 37.09 -0.31
C LYS A 265 0.25 36.58 -0.41
N GLU A 266 0.04 35.32 -0.74
CA GLU A 266 -1.31 34.75 -0.79
C GLU A 266 -1.63 33.98 0.48
N PHE A 267 -0.86 32.95 0.86
CA PHE A 267 -1.23 32.07 1.97
C PHE A 267 -1.02 32.71 3.36
N LEU A 268 0.17 33.22 3.65
CA LEU A 268 0.49 33.75 4.98
C LEU A 268 -0.22 35.07 5.32
N LYS A 269 -0.72 35.79 4.30
CA LYS A 269 -1.48 37.05 4.46
C LYS A 269 -2.99 36.85 4.56
N LEU A 270 -3.49 35.62 4.46
CA LEU A 270 -4.90 35.35 4.74
C LEU A 270 -5.25 35.71 6.17
N ASP A 271 -6.50 36.09 6.41
CA ASP A 271 -7.01 36.25 7.76
C ASP A 271 -6.96 34.90 8.52
N GLU A 272 -6.82 34.98 9.85
CA GLU A 272 -6.64 33.80 10.72
C GLU A 272 -7.73 32.74 10.54
N ARG A 273 -8.98 33.14 10.29
CA ARG A 273 -10.08 32.20 10.09
C ARG A 273 -9.91 31.45 8.78
N THR A 274 -9.71 32.16 7.67
CA THR A 274 -9.52 31.54 6.35
C THR A 274 -8.28 30.65 6.32
N LYS A 275 -7.17 31.13 6.91
CA LYS A 275 -5.93 30.36 7.04
C LYS A 275 -6.16 29.09 7.86
N GLY A 276 -6.87 29.18 8.98
CA GLY A 276 -7.21 28.04 9.84
C GLY A 276 -8.00 26.95 9.11
N ILE A 277 -8.95 27.33 8.26
CA ILE A 277 -9.71 26.36 7.43
C ILE A 277 -8.77 25.59 6.50
N LEU A 278 -7.88 26.28 5.80
CA LEU A 278 -6.96 25.66 4.84
C LEU A 278 -5.91 24.78 5.54
N ILE A 279 -5.38 25.23 6.68
CA ILE A 279 -4.47 24.43 7.51
C ILE A 279 -5.17 23.16 7.97
N ALA A 280 -6.42 23.26 8.42
CA ALA A 280 -7.20 22.10 8.86
C ALA A 280 -7.40 21.09 7.71
N GLU A 281 -7.78 21.54 6.52
CA GLU A 281 -7.95 20.67 5.35
C GLU A 281 -6.66 19.94 4.97
N ILE A 282 -5.53 20.64 4.89
CA ILE A 282 -4.23 20.01 4.59
C ILE A 282 -3.82 19.08 5.74
N SER A 283 -4.12 19.43 6.98
CA SER A 283 -3.79 18.63 8.16
C SER A 283 -4.62 17.34 8.26
N ARG A 284 -5.81 17.27 7.64
CA ARG A 284 -6.60 16.02 7.58
C ARG A 284 -5.82 14.87 6.94
N ILE A 285 -5.00 15.15 5.94
CA ILE A 285 -4.21 14.13 5.22
C ILE A 285 -2.76 14.06 5.70
N THR A 286 -2.17 15.15 6.20
CA THR A 286 -0.77 15.18 6.62
C THR A 286 -0.59 14.84 8.10
N GLY A 287 -1.55 15.18 8.96
CA GLY A 287 -1.40 15.09 10.42
C GLY A 287 -1.12 13.68 10.93
N MET A 288 -1.71 12.65 10.29
CA MET A 288 -1.46 11.25 10.66
C MET A 288 0.02 10.85 10.51
N PHE A 289 0.72 11.44 9.55
CA PHE A 289 2.13 11.17 9.28
C PHE A 289 3.08 11.92 10.22
N VAL A 290 2.56 12.79 11.08
CA VAL A 290 3.36 13.50 12.10
C VAL A 290 3.03 12.99 13.50
N LEU A 291 1.74 12.76 13.78
CA LEU A 291 1.26 12.40 15.12
C LEU A 291 1.47 10.92 15.46
N ASN A 292 1.69 10.05 14.48
CA ASN A 292 1.90 8.61 14.71
C ASN A 292 3.30 8.19 14.30
N TYR A 293 4.12 7.81 15.29
CA TYR A 293 5.51 7.42 15.10
C TYR A 293 5.70 6.30 14.06
N ASP A 294 4.90 5.23 14.12
CA ASP A 294 5.08 4.10 13.20
C ASP A 294 4.74 4.48 11.75
N ILE A 295 3.70 5.31 11.58
CA ILE A 295 3.30 5.81 10.26
C ILE A 295 4.37 6.75 9.72
N ASN A 296 4.87 7.67 10.53
CA ASN A 296 5.96 8.57 10.17
C ASN A 296 7.20 7.76 9.74
N LYS A 297 7.62 6.81 10.57
CA LYS A 297 8.79 5.97 10.31
C LYS A 297 8.67 5.20 9.00
N VAL A 298 7.51 4.61 8.72
CA VAL A 298 7.30 3.76 7.53
C VAL A 298 7.08 4.58 6.26
N PHE A 299 6.31 5.67 6.34
CA PHE A 299 5.84 6.43 5.17
C PHE A 299 6.49 7.80 4.96
N CYS A 300 7.28 8.28 5.91
CA CYS A 300 8.12 9.47 5.80
C CYS A 300 9.57 9.15 6.19
N PRO A 301 10.18 8.06 5.69
CA PRO A 301 11.56 7.70 6.01
C PRO A 301 12.54 8.75 5.47
N ARG A 302 13.81 8.67 5.88
CA ARG A 302 14.86 9.41 5.17
C ARG A 302 15.03 8.84 3.76
N LYS A 303 15.51 9.66 2.82
CA LYS A 303 15.62 9.26 1.40
C LYS A 303 16.50 8.02 1.22
N GLU A 304 17.53 7.88 2.03
CA GLU A 304 18.48 6.77 2.02
C GLU A 304 17.90 5.47 2.58
N GLU A 305 16.85 5.56 3.41
CA GLU A 305 16.21 4.41 4.06
C GLU A 305 15.13 3.76 3.18
N ILE A 306 14.70 4.44 2.11
CA ILE A 306 13.69 3.92 1.18
C ILE A 306 14.21 2.65 0.51
N ASN A 307 13.53 1.54 0.78
CA ASN A 307 13.88 0.22 0.25
C ASN A 307 12.74 -0.44 -0.53
N PHE A 308 11.55 0.18 -0.58
CA PHE A 308 10.53 -0.15 -1.57
C PHE A 308 10.65 0.80 -2.77
N LYS A 309 11.44 0.39 -3.76
CA LYS A 309 11.57 1.10 -5.04
C LYS A 309 10.66 0.44 -6.07
N ARG A 310 10.05 1.25 -6.94
CA ARG A 310 9.31 0.74 -8.11
C ARG A 310 10.27 -0.12 -8.95
N ILE A 311 9.84 -1.36 -9.23
CA ILE A 311 10.47 -2.25 -10.22
C ILE A 311 9.91 -1.88 -11.59
#